data_AF-A0A413DW51-F1
#
_entry.id   AF-A0A413DW51-F1
#
_cell.length_a   1.000
_cell.length_b   1.000
_cell.length_c   1.000
_cell.angle_alpha   90.00
_cell.angle_beta   90.00
_cell.angle_gamma   90.00
#
_symmetry.space_group_name_H-M   'P 1'
#
loop_
_entity.id
_entity.type
_entity.pdbx_description
1 polymer ?
#
loop_
_entity_poly.entity_id
_entity_poly.type
_entity_poly.pdbx_seq_one_letter_code
_entity_poly.pdbx_strand_id
1 'polypeptide(L)'
;MKRAFMSELAIVRTLAPSIAGVGLFIFVVLTLANASDGDSGMSAGACAVSAMSPIMVMSSLAGFDNQNGWERYRATLPISRKDIICARYLSIIAFSAVMTCAAALLSIITFPFFDHMGMPSTGQIVFETTIASAASMLISLMMVFLAQPLFFRFGHMEALRFSVGLFALLGCLAMATLSSSNPISNWLMSITGANPDPAVLGCLCAGIAVLALVLFALSCAISTKVYRARDL
;
A
#
# COMPACT_ATOMS: atom_id res chain seq x y z
N MET A 1 -9.39 -9.79 -20.51
CA MET A 1 -8.84 -9.84 -19.13
C MET A 1 -7.44 -10.42 -19.07
N LYS A 2 -7.22 -11.71 -19.40
CA LYS A 2 -5.90 -12.37 -19.31
C LYS A 2 -4.76 -11.60 -20.00
N ARG A 3 -4.98 -11.12 -21.22
CA ARG A 3 -3.98 -10.35 -22.00
C ARG A 3 -3.60 -9.02 -21.32
N ALA A 4 -4.59 -8.30 -20.79
CA ALA A 4 -4.36 -7.05 -20.06
C ALA A 4 -3.53 -7.30 -18.79
N PHE A 5 -3.88 -8.34 -18.03
CA PHE A 5 -3.15 -8.71 -16.83
C PHE A 5 -1.70 -9.14 -17.13
N MET A 6 -1.49 -9.94 -18.17
CA MET A 6 -0.13 -10.31 -18.61
C MET A 6 0.70 -9.10 -19.03
N SER A 7 0.09 -8.10 -19.68
CA SER A 7 0.80 -6.86 -20.03
C SER A 7 1.25 -6.06 -18.81
N GLU A 8 0.37 -5.88 -17.81
CA GLU A 8 0.73 -5.19 -16.57
C GLU A 8 1.79 -5.98 -15.78
N LEU A 9 1.63 -7.31 -15.69
CA LEU A 9 2.58 -8.18 -15.00
C LEU A 9 3.98 -8.13 -15.63
N ALA A 10 4.07 -8.01 -16.96
CA ALA A 10 5.34 -7.86 -17.65
C ALA A 10 6.06 -6.56 -17.24
N ILE A 11 5.33 -5.45 -17.09
CA ILE A 11 5.88 -4.17 -16.62
C ILE A 11 6.25 -4.27 -15.13
N VAL A 12 5.37 -4.85 -14.31
CA VAL A 12 5.66 -5.04 -12.88
C VAL A 12 6.91 -5.89 -12.68
N ARG A 13 7.13 -6.91 -13.51
CA ARG A 13 8.32 -7.77 -13.43
C ARG A 13 9.63 -7.01 -13.66
N THR A 14 9.64 -6.00 -14.53
CA THR A 14 10.85 -5.18 -14.75
C THR A 14 11.09 -4.19 -13.61
N LEU A 15 10.01 -3.73 -12.97
CA LEU A 15 10.05 -2.82 -11.82
C LEU A 15 10.36 -3.54 -10.49
N ALA A 16 9.98 -4.81 -10.37
CA ALA A 16 10.08 -5.61 -9.15
C ALA A 16 11.46 -5.56 -8.47
N PRO A 17 12.61 -5.77 -9.14
CA PRO A 17 13.90 -5.74 -8.47
C PRO A 17 14.24 -4.36 -7.90
N SER A 18 13.87 -3.28 -8.60
CA SER A 18 14.09 -1.91 -8.13
C SER A 18 13.25 -1.59 -6.88
N ILE A 19 11.95 -1.90 -6.94
CA ILE A 19 11.03 -1.67 -5.80
C ILE A 19 11.43 -2.55 -4.59
N ALA A 20 11.83 -3.79 -4.83
CA ALA A 20 12.31 -4.69 -3.77
C ALA A 20 13.61 -4.18 -3.14
N GLY A 21 14.57 -3.67 -3.93
CA GLY A 21 15.81 -3.09 -3.42
C GLY A 21 15.57 -1.87 -2.53
N VAL A 22 14.70 -0.95 -2.97
CA VAL A 22 14.31 0.22 -2.17
C VAL A 22 13.56 -0.22 -0.91
N GLY A 23 12.64 -1.18 -1.03
CA GLY A 23 11.91 -1.74 0.11
C GLY A 23 12.83 -2.37 1.14
N LEU A 24 13.81 -3.17 0.71
CA LEU A 24 14.81 -3.79 1.59
C LEU A 24 15.64 -2.72 2.33
N PHE A 25 16.09 -1.68 1.60
CA PHE A 25 16.85 -0.59 2.21
C PHE A 25 16.05 0.11 3.30
N ILE A 26 14.79 0.46 3.01
CA ILE A 26 13.88 1.11 3.96
C ILE A 26 13.60 0.21 5.16
N PHE A 27 13.37 -1.08 4.92
CA PHE A 27 13.18 -2.06 5.98
C PHE A 27 14.35 -2.06 6.95
N VAL A 28 15.58 -2.17 6.44
CA VAL A 28 16.80 -2.23 7.26
C VAL A 28 16.97 -0.93 8.05
N VAL A 29 16.88 0.23 7.39
CA VAL A 29 17.09 1.53 8.04
C VAL A 29 16.06 1.77 9.14
N LEU A 30 14.77 1.55 8.87
CA LEU A 30 13.72 1.78 9.86
C LEU A 30 13.75 0.75 10.99
N THR A 31 14.00 -0.52 10.69
CA THR A 31 14.11 -1.55 11.74
C THR A 31 15.28 -1.25 12.67
N LEU A 32 16.43 -0.82 12.13
CA LEU A 32 17.59 -0.46 12.95
C LEU A 32 17.36 0.82 13.76
N ALA A 33 16.75 1.85 13.17
CA ALA A 33 16.45 3.10 13.87
C ALA A 33 15.46 2.90 15.03
N ASN A 34 14.47 2.01 14.88
CA ASN A 34 13.51 1.73 15.95
C ASN A 34 14.06 0.73 16.99
N ALA A 35 15.05 -0.09 16.63
CA ALA A 35 15.71 -0.98 17.59
C ALA A 35 16.55 -0.20 18.64
N SER A 36 17.06 0.99 18.30
CA SER A 36 17.86 1.81 19.23
C SER A 36 17.05 2.52 20.31
N ASP A 37 15.76 2.74 20.10
CA ASP A 37 14.92 3.54 21.01
C ASP A 37 14.32 2.71 22.17
N GLY A 38 14.57 1.40 22.22
CA GLY A 38 14.12 0.50 23.30
C GLY A 38 12.60 0.28 23.39
N ASP A 39 11.82 1.06 22.65
CA ASP A 39 10.40 0.87 22.46
C ASP A 39 10.17 -0.18 21.37
N SER A 40 9.10 -0.97 21.51
CA SER A 40 8.75 -2.16 20.72
C SER A 40 8.48 -1.96 19.19
N GLY A 41 9.11 -0.97 18.56
CA GLY A 41 8.96 -0.58 17.15
C GLY A 41 9.55 -1.54 16.12
N MET A 42 9.79 -2.81 16.46
CA MET A 42 10.35 -3.82 15.54
C MET A 42 9.47 -4.10 14.30
N SER A 43 8.19 -3.70 14.33
CA SER A 43 7.28 -3.78 13.18
C SER A 43 7.35 -2.58 12.23
N ALA A 44 8.04 -1.48 12.60
CA ALA A 44 8.05 -0.24 11.85
C ALA A 44 8.62 -0.42 10.42
N GLY A 45 9.69 -1.20 10.27
CA GLY A 45 10.29 -1.50 8.97
C GLY A 45 9.30 -2.21 8.03
N ALA A 46 8.64 -3.27 8.50
CA ALA A 46 7.66 -3.98 7.68
C ALA A 46 6.41 -3.17 7.40
N CYS A 47 5.91 -2.41 8.38
CA CYS A 47 4.76 -1.53 8.20
C CYS A 47 5.05 -0.47 7.13
N ALA A 48 6.25 0.11 7.13
CA ALA A 48 6.66 1.11 6.15
C ALA A 48 6.77 0.52 4.74
N VAL A 49 7.43 -0.64 4.57
CA VAL A 49 7.51 -1.30 3.25
C VAL A 49 6.12 -1.66 2.73
N SER A 50 5.27 -2.18 3.60
CA SER A 50 3.89 -2.57 3.27
C SER A 50 3.05 -1.35 2.86
N ALA A 51 3.19 -0.23 3.57
CA ALA A 51 2.52 1.03 3.24
C ALA A 51 3.04 1.66 1.94
N MET A 52 4.34 1.61 1.67
CA MET A 52 4.91 2.26 0.48
C MET A 52 4.71 1.45 -0.80
N SER A 53 4.58 0.12 -0.70
CA SER A 53 4.52 -0.77 -1.87
C SER A 53 3.42 -0.42 -2.88
N PRO A 54 2.15 -0.12 -2.51
CA PRO A 54 1.12 0.18 -3.49
C PRO A 54 1.37 1.52 -4.20
N ILE A 55 1.89 2.50 -3.45
CA ILE A 55 2.17 3.85 -3.96
C ILE A 55 3.30 3.83 -4.99
N MET A 56 4.38 3.10 -4.69
CA MET A 56 5.51 2.94 -5.62
C MET A 56 5.07 2.26 -6.92
N VAL A 57 4.35 1.14 -6.84
CA VAL A 57 3.89 0.41 -8.03
C VAL A 57 2.93 1.27 -8.85
N MET A 58 1.96 1.92 -8.22
CA MET A 58 1.02 2.81 -8.91
C MET A 58 1.78 3.89 -9.69
N SER A 59 2.71 4.58 -9.04
CA SER A 59 3.46 5.68 -9.63
C SER A 59 4.38 5.19 -10.76
N SER A 60 5.03 4.03 -10.59
CA SER A 60 5.86 3.42 -11.63
C SER A 60 5.05 2.99 -12.85
N LEU A 61 3.89 2.35 -12.65
CA LEU A 61 2.99 1.96 -13.76
C LEU A 61 2.46 3.18 -14.51
N ALA A 62 2.07 4.23 -13.79
CA ALA A 62 1.67 5.50 -14.40
C ALA A 62 2.83 6.17 -15.16
N GLY A 63 4.06 6.04 -14.67
CA GLY A 63 5.25 6.54 -15.34
C GLY A 63 5.53 5.81 -16.65
N PHE A 64 5.39 4.48 -16.66
CA PHE A 64 5.52 3.65 -17.85
C PHE A 64 4.49 3.98 -18.92
N ASP A 65 3.25 4.25 -18.51
CA ASP A 65 2.17 4.66 -19.41
C ASP A 65 2.48 5.94 -20.19
N ASN A 66 3.16 6.88 -19.54
CA ASN A 66 3.57 8.14 -20.16
C ASN A 66 4.84 8.02 -21.02
N GLN A 67 5.64 6.97 -20.85
CA GLN A 67 6.87 6.78 -21.62
C GLN A 67 6.56 6.39 -23.07
N ASN A 68 7.24 7.04 -24.01
CA ASN A 68 7.23 6.70 -25.44
C ASN A 68 5.83 6.58 -26.07
N GLY A 69 4.82 7.25 -25.48
CA GLY A 69 3.43 7.14 -25.93
C GLY A 69 2.81 5.75 -25.76
N TRP A 70 3.26 4.96 -24.79
CA TRP A 70 2.73 3.62 -24.51
C TRP A 70 1.21 3.61 -24.36
N GLU A 71 0.61 4.62 -23.71
CA GLU A 71 -0.85 4.79 -23.63
C GLU A 71 -1.53 4.76 -25.01
N ARG A 72 -0.96 5.44 -26.02
CA ARG A 72 -1.50 5.48 -27.39
C ARG A 72 -1.32 4.16 -28.10
N TYR A 73 -0.14 3.56 -27.98
CA TYR A 73 0.13 2.25 -28.57
C TYR A 73 -0.83 1.19 -28.00
N ARG A 74 -1.03 1.19 -26.69
CA ARG A 74 -1.93 0.26 -26.02
C ARG A 74 -3.38 0.41 -26.45
N ALA A 75 -3.82 1.63 -26.80
CA ALA A 75 -5.17 1.88 -27.31
C ALA A 75 -5.43 1.20 -28.66
N THR A 76 -4.38 0.85 -29.43
CA THR A 76 -4.50 0.11 -30.70
C THR A 76 -4.61 -1.41 -30.53
N LEU A 77 -4.25 -1.94 -29.37
CA LEU A 77 -4.32 -3.37 -29.10
C LEU A 77 -5.79 -3.82 -28.93
N PRO A 78 -6.15 -5.07 -29.27
CA PRO A 78 -7.49 -5.62 -29.08
C PRO A 78 -7.74 -5.95 -27.60
N ILE A 79 -7.65 -4.95 -26.72
CA ILE A 79 -7.83 -5.03 -25.28
C ILE A 79 -8.92 -4.03 -24.88
N SER A 80 -9.95 -4.51 -24.17
CA SER A 80 -11.01 -3.66 -23.64
C SER A 80 -10.45 -2.66 -22.62
N ARG A 81 -10.90 -1.39 -22.70
CA ARG A 81 -10.57 -0.33 -21.73
C ARG A 81 -10.92 -0.71 -20.29
N LYS A 82 -12.01 -1.46 -20.08
CA LYS A 82 -12.40 -1.99 -18.76
C LYS A 82 -11.37 -2.98 -18.24
N ASP A 83 -10.86 -3.83 -19.13
CA ASP A 83 -9.91 -4.89 -18.78
C ASP A 83 -8.55 -4.33 -18.44
N ILE A 84 -8.14 -3.24 -19.09
CA ILE A 84 -6.91 -2.48 -18.77
C ILE A 84 -6.94 -1.99 -17.33
N ILE A 85 -8.05 -1.36 -16.95
CA ILE A 85 -8.20 -0.76 -15.62
C ILE A 85 -8.28 -1.85 -14.57
N CYS A 86 -9.13 -2.85 -14.76
CA CYS A 86 -9.23 -3.97 -13.82
C CYS A 86 -7.89 -4.70 -13.66
N ALA A 87 -7.15 -4.91 -14.75
CA ALA A 87 -5.81 -5.48 -14.69
C ALA A 87 -4.84 -4.63 -13.86
N ARG A 88 -4.88 -3.30 -14.00
CA ARG A 88 -4.02 -2.38 -13.24
C ARG A 88 -4.29 -2.40 -11.74
N TYR A 89 -5.56 -2.33 -11.34
CA TYR A 89 -5.88 -2.42 -9.92
C TYR A 89 -5.48 -3.77 -9.34
N LEU A 90 -5.77 -4.86 -10.05
CA LEU A 90 -5.39 -6.20 -9.62
C LEU A 90 -3.88 -6.39 -9.55
N SER A 91 -3.10 -5.83 -10.48
CA SER A 91 -1.64 -5.90 -10.43
C SER A 91 -1.06 -5.13 -9.25
N ILE A 92 -1.62 -3.96 -8.92
CA ILE A 92 -1.23 -3.19 -7.73
C ILE A 92 -1.53 -4.01 -6.46
N ILE A 93 -2.78 -4.49 -6.30
CA ILE A 93 -3.18 -5.27 -5.13
C ILE A 93 -2.31 -6.53 -4.97
N ALA A 94 -2.12 -7.29 -6.05
CA ALA A 94 -1.34 -8.52 -6.01
C ALA A 94 0.13 -8.25 -5.65
N PHE A 95 0.76 -7.24 -6.26
CA PHE A 95 2.15 -6.92 -5.94
C PHE A 95 2.30 -6.42 -4.50
N SER A 96 1.39 -5.56 -4.04
CA SER A 96 1.38 -5.06 -2.67
C SER A 96 1.21 -6.17 -1.64
N ALA A 97 0.34 -7.15 -1.92
CA ALA A 97 0.17 -8.31 -1.07
C ALA A 97 1.46 -9.14 -0.99
N VAL A 98 2.13 -9.37 -2.13
CA VAL A 98 3.43 -10.09 -2.17
C VAL A 98 4.50 -9.33 -1.39
N MET A 99 4.61 -8.02 -1.57
CA MET A 99 5.58 -7.18 -0.84
C MET A 99 5.32 -7.16 0.66
N THR A 100 4.06 -7.09 1.07
CA THR A 100 3.65 -7.13 2.48
C THR A 100 3.97 -8.47 3.11
N CYS A 101 3.70 -9.58 2.39
CA CYS A 101 4.10 -10.92 2.84
C CYS A 101 5.63 -11.03 2.96
N ALA A 102 6.38 -10.52 1.98
CA ALA A 102 7.84 -10.52 2.03
C ALA A 102 8.39 -9.70 3.21
N ALA A 103 7.80 -8.54 3.49
CA ALA A 103 8.18 -7.68 4.61
C ALA A 103 7.87 -8.33 5.98
N ALA A 104 6.70 -8.98 6.10
CA ALA A 104 6.34 -9.73 7.28
C ALA A 104 7.30 -10.91 7.51
N LEU A 105 7.61 -11.69 6.46
CA LEU A 105 8.60 -12.78 6.53
C LEU A 105 9.99 -12.26 6.92
N LEU A 106 10.42 -11.12 6.37
CA LEU A 106 11.70 -10.52 6.70
C LEU A 106 11.78 -10.09 8.18
N SER A 107 10.68 -9.58 8.72
CA SER A 107 10.55 -9.28 10.15
C SER A 107 10.69 -10.55 11.00
N ILE A 108 10.00 -11.62 10.61
CA ILE A 108 10.07 -12.93 11.29
C ILE A 108 11.52 -13.44 11.34
N ILE A 109 12.25 -13.33 10.23
CA ILE A 109 13.65 -13.77 10.12
C ILE A 109 14.58 -12.88 10.94
N THR A 110 14.26 -11.60 11.09
CA THR A 110 15.13 -10.64 11.78
C THR A 110 14.89 -10.66 13.31
N PHE A 111 13.73 -11.12 13.79
CA PHE A 111 13.43 -11.16 15.23
C PHE A 111 14.47 -11.86 16.11
N PRO A 112 15.02 -13.05 15.76
CA PRO A 112 16.02 -13.72 16.59
C PRO A 112 17.29 -12.88 16.80
N PHE A 113 17.61 -11.98 15.88
CA PHE A 113 18.74 -11.05 15.99
C PHE A 113 18.49 -9.91 16.97
N PHE A 114 17.30 -9.80 17.55
CA PHE A 114 16.93 -8.78 18.54
C PHE A 114 16.38 -9.41 19.85
N ASP A 115 16.37 -10.74 19.94
CA ASP A 115 15.76 -11.53 21.02
C ASP A 115 16.42 -11.32 22.41
N HIS A 116 17.64 -10.78 22.41
CA HIS A 116 18.38 -10.39 23.63
C HIS A 116 17.78 -9.17 24.34
N MET A 117 16.73 -8.54 23.79
CA MET A 117 16.03 -7.40 24.38
C MET A 117 14.81 -7.78 25.25
N GLY A 118 14.60 -9.06 25.57
CA GLY A 118 13.54 -9.50 26.51
C GLY A 118 12.13 -9.50 25.90
N MET A 119 12.03 -9.89 24.63
CA MET A 119 10.80 -9.80 23.84
C MET A 119 9.73 -10.84 24.25
N PRO A 120 8.43 -10.50 24.10
CA PRO A 120 7.32 -11.42 24.37
C PRO A 120 7.32 -12.65 23.45
N SER A 121 6.46 -13.63 23.74
CA SER A 121 6.40 -14.91 23.03
C SER A 121 6.42 -14.76 21.49
N THR A 122 7.22 -15.58 20.80
CA THR A 122 7.42 -15.51 19.34
C THR A 122 6.12 -15.44 18.54
N GLY A 123 5.03 -16.07 19.02
CA GLY A 123 3.73 -16.06 18.33
C GLY A 123 3.01 -14.70 18.34
N GLN A 124 3.10 -13.94 19.43
CA GLN A 124 2.36 -12.68 19.58
C GLN A 124 2.94 -11.57 18.71
N ILE A 125 4.27 -11.43 18.69
CA ILE A 125 4.97 -10.42 17.89
C ILE A 125 4.74 -10.64 16.39
N VAL A 126 4.73 -11.89 15.96
CA VAL A 126 4.48 -12.26 14.56
C VAL A 126 3.06 -11.88 14.15
N PHE A 127 2.08 -12.15 15.01
CA PHE A 127 0.69 -11.77 14.78
C PHE A 127 0.52 -10.25 14.69
N GLU A 128 1.04 -9.50 15.66
CA GLU A 128 0.97 -8.04 15.70
C GLU A 128 1.65 -7.41 14.49
N THR A 129 2.85 -7.88 14.12
CA THR A 129 3.59 -7.38 12.96
C THR A 129 2.86 -7.67 11.65
N THR A 130 2.25 -8.85 11.53
CA THR A 130 1.48 -9.24 10.34
C THR A 130 0.23 -8.38 10.20
N ILE A 131 -0.52 -8.16 11.27
CA ILE A 131 -1.72 -7.32 11.25
C ILE A 131 -1.36 -5.86 11.00
N ALA A 132 -0.34 -5.33 11.66
CA ALA A 132 0.10 -3.96 11.46
C ALA A 132 0.55 -3.73 10.01
N SER A 133 1.29 -4.67 9.42
CA SER A 133 1.70 -4.62 8.01
C SER A 133 0.52 -4.74 7.05
N ALA A 134 -0.46 -5.62 7.34
CA ALA A 134 -1.67 -5.75 6.56
C ALA A 134 -2.53 -4.47 6.62
N ALA A 135 -2.71 -3.91 7.82
CA ALA A 135 -3.43 -2.65 8.01
C ALA A 135 -2.72 -1.50 7.28
N SER A 136 -1.40 -1.39 7.37
CA SER A 136 -0.65 -0.33 6.69
C SER A 136 -0.72 -0.45 5.16
N MET A 137 -0.66 -1.66 4.61
CA MET A 137 -0.91 -1.93 3.19
C MET A 137 -2.33 -1.54 2.78
N LEU A 138 -3.34 -1.89 3.58
CA LEU A 138 -4.74 -1.59 3.26
C LEU A 138 -5.00 -0.08 3.26
N ILE A 139 -4.46 0.64 4.26
CA ILE A 139 -4.57 2.10 4.34
C ILE A 139 -3.92 2.74 3.11
N SER A 140 -2.73 2.32 2.71
CA SER A 140 -2.09 2.89 1.51
C SER A 140 -2.76 2.47 0.21
N LEU A 141 -3.38 1.29 0.14
CA LEU A 141 -4.25 0.91 -0.99
C LEU A 141 -5.46 1.83 -1.10
N MET A 142 -6.10 2.22 0.01
CA MET A 142 -7.19 3.21 0.00
C MET A 142 -6.71 4.53 -0.61
N MET A 143 -5.51 4.99 -0.24
CA MET A 143 -4.89 6.18 -0.81
C MET A 143 -4.68 6.03 -2.32
N VAL A 144 -4.13 4.89 -2.77
CA VAL A 144 -3.91 4.59 -4.18
C VAL A 144 -5.22 4.53 -4.96
N PHE A 145 -6.29 3.96 -4.39
CA PHE A 145 -7.59 3.93 -5.03
C PHE A 145 -8.17 5.34 -5.18
N LEU A 146 -7.94 6.25 -4.23
CA LEU A 146 -8.35 7.65 -4.40
C LEU A 146 -7.54 8.37 -5.49
N ALA A 147 -6.25 8.04 -5.64
CA ALA A 147 -5.35 8.69 -6.61
C ALA A 147 -5.49 8.13 -8.05
N GLN A 148 -5.79 6.84 -8.22
CA GLN A 148 -5.88 6.19 -9.53
C GLN A 148 -6.78 6.91 -10.56
N PRO A 149 -8.01 7.37 -10.24
CA PRO A 149 -8.83 8.13 -11.16
C PRO A 149 -8.16 9.41 -11.67
N LEU A 150 -7.31 10.05 -10.87
CA LEU A 150 -6.54 11.23 -11.26
C LEU A 150 -5.51 10.86 -12.34
N PHE A 151 -4.79 9.74 -12.17
CA PHE A 151 -3.82 9.25 -13.16
C PHE A 151 -4.46 8.86 -14.50
N PHE A 152 -5.70 8.36 -14.48
CA PHE A 152 -6.43 8.07 -15.71
C PHE A 152 -7.05 9.31 -16.36
N ARG A 153 -7.29 10.38 -15.59
CA ARG A 153 -7.88 11.63 -16.10
C ARG A 153 -6.83 12.60 -16.62
N PHE A 154 -5.79 12.81 -15.83
CA PHE A 154 -4.74 13.80 -16.05
C PHE A 154 -3.47 13.11 -16.57
N GLY A 155 -2.64 13.83 -17.31
CA GLY A 155 -1.33 13.32 -17.71
C GLY A 155 -0.45 13.01 -16.49
N HIS A 156 0.55 12.14 -16.64
CA HIS A 156 1.34 11.60 -15.53
C HIS A 156 1.87 12.69 -14.57
N MET A 157 2.49 13.75 -15.09
CA MET A 157 3.11 14.79 -14.26
C MET A 157 2.09 15.62 -13.47
N GLU A 158 0.91 15.86 -14.05
CA GLU A 158 -0.15 16.64 -13.40
C GLU A 158 -0.90 15.78 -12.37
N ALA A 159 -1.22 14.54 -12.73
CA ALA A 159 -1.79 13.56 -11.80
C ALA A 159 -0.87 13.32 -10.60
N LEU A 160 0.45 13.25 -10.81
CA LEU A 160 1.42 13.06 -9.74
C LEU A 160 1.39 14.24 -8.77
N ARG A 161 1.36 15.48 -9.26
CA ARG A 161 1.25 16.69 -8.41
C ARG A 161 -0.03 16.68 -7.58
N PHE A 162 -1.17 16.40 -8.19
CA PHE A 162 -2.45 16.33 -7.48
C PHE A 162 -2.47 15.17 -6.46
N SER A 163 -1.90 14.02 -6.80
CA SER A 163 -1.82 12.87 -5.90
C SER A 163 -0.96 13.14 -4.67
N VAL A 164 0.17 13.83 -4.82
CA VAL A 164 1.03 14.22 -3.70
C VAL A 164 0.31 15.21 -2.78
N GLY A 165 -0.39 16.20 -3.35
CA GLY A 165 -1.21 17.13 -2.57
C GLY A 165 -2.34 16.41 -1.81
N LEU A 166 -3.01 15.46 -2.45
CA LEU A 166 -4.04 14.63 -1.82
C LEU A 166 -3.46 13.77 -0.68
N PHE A 167 -2.31 13.14 -0.90
CA PHE A 167 -1.64 12.32 0.12
C PHE A 167 -1.17 13.15 1.31
N ALA A 168 -0.60 14.33 1.06
CA ALA A 168 -0.23 15.26 2.11
C ALA A 168 -1.44 15.71 2.93
N LEU A 169 -2.54 16.10 2.28
CA LEU A 169 -3.78 16.50 2.95
C LEU A 169 -4.34 15.38 3.83
N LEU A 170 -4.45 14.16 3.30
CA LEU A 170 -4.95 13.00 4.03
C LEU A 170 -4.01 12.61 5.18
N GLY A 171 -2.69 12.71 4.98
CA GLY A 171 -1.70 12.51 6.03
C GLY A 171 -1.81 13.53 7.16
N CYS A 172 -1.94 14.82 6.83
CA CYS A 172 -2.19 15.88 7.81
C CYS A 172 -3.51 15.67 8.56
N LEU A 173 -4.57 15.27 7.87
CA LEU A 173 -5.86 14.97 8.48
C LEU A 173 -5.75 13.78 9.44
N ALA A 174 -5.04 12.72 9.04
CA ALA A 174 -4.79 11.56 9.90
C ALA A 174 -4.04 11.98 11.18
N MET A 175 -2.94 12.73 11.05
CA MET A 175 -2.19 13.26 12.20
C MET A 175 -3.07 14.16 13.08
N ALA A 176 -3.89 15.01 12.48
CA ALA A 176 -4.81 15.87 13.22
C ALA A 176 -5.85 15.06 13.99
N THR A 177 -6.36 13.96 13.43
CA THR A 177 -7.32 13.06 14.11
C THR A 177 -6.69 12.14 15.15
N LEU A 178 -5.41 11.78 14.97
CA LEU A 178 -4.65 10.92 15.86
C LEU A 178 -3.93 11.69 16.97
N SER A 179 -3.97 13.03 16.96
CA SER A 179 -3.45 13.85 18.04
C SER A 179 -4.10 13.45 19.38
N SER A 180 -3.31 13.44 20.45
CA SER A 180 -3.68 12.94 21.79
C SER A 180 -4.86 13.68 22.43
N SER A 181 -5.20 14.87 21.93
CA SER A 181 -6.35 15.64 22.37
C SER A 181 -7.68 15.18 21.77
N ASN A 182 -7.68 14.28 20.78
CA ASN A 182 -8.90 13.84 20.13
C ASN A 182 -9.59 12.69 20.88
N PRO A 183 -10.93 12.69 20.96
CA PRO A 183 -11.67 11.57 21.55
C PRO A 183 -11.48 10.27 20.75
N ILE A 184 -11.22 10.37 19.44
CA ILE A 184 -10.99 9.23 18.55
C ILE A 184 -9.67 8.53 18.86
N SER A 185 -8.60 9.29 19.10
CA SER A 185 -7.29 8.71 19.45
C SER A 185 -7.31 8.07 20.82
N ASN A 186 -7.98 8.69 21.80
CA ASN A 186 -8.18 8.12 23.14
C ASN A 186 -9.04 6.84 23.09
N TRP A 187 -10.09 6.82 22.28
CA TRP A 187 -10.90 5.63 22.05
C TRP A 187 -10.11 4.51 21.39
N LEU A 188 -9.32 4.81 20.34
CA LEU A 188 -8.42 3.84 19.71
C LEU A 188 -7.40 3.29 20.72
N MET A 189 -6.72 4.16 21.48
CA MET A 189 -5.75 3.77 22.51
C MET A 189 -6.39 2.92 23.62
N SER A 190 -7.65 3.17 23.98
CA SER A 190 -8.37 2.36 24.96
C SER A 190 -8.64 0.93 24.46
N ILE A 191 -8.71 0.74 23.14
CA ILE A 191 -8.91 -0.55 22.48
C ILE A 191 -7.56 -1.24 22.20
N THR A 192 -6.51 -0.47 21.91
CA THR A 192 -5.18 -0.96 21.54
C THR A 192 -4.17 -0.91 22.69
N GLY A 193 -4.61 -0.77 23.95
CA GLY A 193 -3.75 -0.68 25.14
C GLY A 193 -2.88 -1.92 25.38
N ALA A 194 -2.12 -1.94 26.48
CA ALA A 194 -0.92 -2.78 26.75
C ALA A 194 -0.98 -4.29 26.45
N ASN A 195 -2.15 -4.88 26.19
CA ASN A 195 -2.29 -6.22 25.62
C ASN A 195 -3.60 -6.30 24.81
N PRO A 196 -3.61 -5.91 23.53
CA PRO A 196 -4.83 -5.86 22.73
C PRO A 196 -5.31 -7.27 22.41
N ASP A 197 -6.61 -7.52 22.59
CA ASP A 197 -7.21 -8.80 22.22
C ASP A 197 -7.00 -9.08 20.73
N PRO A 198 -6.39 -10.21 20.34
CA PRO A 198 -6.13 -10.56 18.95
C PRO A 198 -7.38 -10.49 18.05
N ALA A 199 -8.55 -10.83 18.62
CA ALA A 199 -9.84 -10.77 17.94
C ALA A 199 -10.23 -9.32 17.57
N VAL A 200 -9.92 -8.35 18.42
CA VAL A 200 -10.28 -6.94 18.20
C VAL A 200 -9.39 -6.32 17.12
N LEU A 201 -8.08 -6.59 17.16
CA LEU A 201 -7.15 -6.21 16.10
C LEU A 201 -7.54 -6.83 14.74
N GLY A 202 -7.90 -8.12 14.74
CA GLY A 202 -8.40 -8.80 13.56
C GLY A 202 -9.69 -8.18 13.01
N CYS A 203 -10.63 -7.82 13.89
CA CYS A 203 -11.89 -7.17 13.50
C CYS A 203 -11.66 -5.78 12.90
N LEU A 204 -10.76 -4.98 13.48
CA LEU A 204 -10.38 -3.67 12.94
C LEU A 204 -9.74 -3.81 11.55
N CYS A 205 -8.78 -4.73 11.40
CA CYS A 205 -8.15 -4.99 10.11
C CYS A 205 -9.16 -5.47 9.06
N ALA A 206 -10.12 -6.32 9.45
CA ALA A 206 -11.20 -6.76 8.57
C ALA A 206 -12.11 -5.59 8.16
N GLY A 207 -12.45 -4.69 9.09
CA GLY A 207 -13.19 -3.47 8.79
C GLY A 207 -12.48 -2.58 7.76
N ILE A 208 -11.17 -2.37 7.92
CA ILE A 208 -10.35 -1.63 6.95
C ILE A 208 -10.33 -2.35 5.60
N ALA A 209 -10.23 -3.69 5.59
CA ALA A 209 -10.26 -4.48 4.36
C ALA A 209 -11.59 -4.32 3.61
N VAL A 210 -12.72 -4.34 4.31
CA VAL A 210 -14.04 -4.09 3.71
C VAL A 210 -14.12 -2.69 3.12
N LEU A 211 -13.65 -1.66 3.84
CA LEU A 211 -13.61 -0.29 3.33
C LEU A 211 -12.72 -0.16 2.09
N ALA A 212 -11.55 -0.81 2.08
CA ALA A 212 -10.65 -0.84 0.94
C ALA A 212 -11.30 -1.53 -0.27
N LEU A 213 -12.07 -2.60 -0.08
CA LEU A 213 -12.81 -3.27 -1.16
C LEU A 213 -13.94 -2.40 -1.73
N VAL A 214 -14.67 -1.68 -0.88
CA VAL A 214 -15.70 -0.73 -1.33
C VAL A 214 -15.07 0.40 -2.14
N LEU A 215 -13.96 0.98 -1.65
CA LEU A 215 -13.21 2.00 -2.38
C LEU A 215 -12.61 1.48 -3.68
N PHE A 216 -12.11 0.24 -3.70
CA PHE A 216 -11.64 -0.42 -4.91
C PHE A 216 -12.75 -0.48 -5.97
N ALA A 217 -13.94 -0.97 -5.60
CA ALA A 217 -15.07 -1.10 -6.51
C ALA A 217 -15.53 0.26 -7.06
N LEU A 218 -15.69 1.25 -6.17
CA LEU A 218 -16.04 2.63 -6.54
C LEU A 218 -14.99 3.24 -7.47
N SER A 219 -13.72 3.12 -7.11
CA SER A 219 -12.64 3.72 -7.87
C SER A 219 -12.45 3.07 -9.22
N CYS A 220 -12.54 1.74 -9.31
CA CYS A 220 -12.50 1.02 -10.58
C CYS A 220 -13.67 1.45 -11.50
N ALA A 221 -14.87 1.67 -10.95
CA ALA A 221 -16.02 2.17 -11.71
C ALA A 221 -15.80 3.60 -12.22
N ILE A 222 -15.28 4.50 -11.37
CA ILE A 222 -14.97 5.89 -11.75
C ILE A 222 -13.85 5.93 -12.80
N SER A 223 -12.73 5.25 -12.56
CA SER A 223 -11.62 5.13 -13.51
C SER A 223 -12.09 4.59 -14.86
N THR A 224 -12.99 3.61 -14.87
CA THR A 224 -13.58 3.07 -16.10
C THR A 224 -14.36 4.11 -16.89
N LYS A 225 -15.15 4.94 -16.21
CA LYS A 225 -15.91 6.01 -16.87
C LYS A 225 -14.95 7.09 -17.42
N VAL A 226 -14.00 7.52 -16.60
CA VAL A 226 -13.00 8.55 -16.96
C VAL A 226 -12.17 8.09 -18.16
N TYR A 227 -11.59 6.89 -18.12
CA TYR A 227 -10.70 6.39 -19.16
C TYR A 227 -11.43 6.07 -20.48
N ARG A 228 -12.74 5.79 -20.43
CA ARG A 228 -13.57 5.64 -21.64
C ARG A 228 -13.83 6.98 -22.34
N ALA A 229 -13.99 8.05 -21.57
CA ALA A 229 -14.23 9.39 -22.10
C ALA A 229 -12.93 10.08 -22.55
N ARG A 230 -11.77 9.48 -22.29
CA ARG A 230 -10.46 10.02 -22.68
C ARG A 230 -10.15 9.66 -24.12
N ASP A 231 -10.03 10.67 -24.97
CA ASP A 231 -9.50 10.56 -26.32
C ASP A 231 -7.99 10.31 -26.23
N LEU A 232 -7.53 9.18 -26.78
CA LEU A 232 -6.14 8.71 -26.78
C LEU A 232 -5.62 8.62 -28.21
#